data_AF-A0A060BW27-F1
#
_entry.id   AF-A0A060BW27-F1
#
_cell.length_a   1.000
_cell.length_b   1.000
_cell.length_c   1.000
_cell.angle_alpha   90.00
_cell.angle_beta   90.00
_cell.angle_gamma   90.00
#
_symmetry.space_group_name_H-M   'P 1'
#
loop_
_entity.id
_entity.type
_entity.pdbx_description
1 polymer ?
#
loop_
_entity_poly.entity_id
_entity_poly.type
_entity_poly.pdbx_seq_one_letter_code
_entity_poly.pdbx_strand_id
1 'polypeptide(L)'
;MDALSLDPACVTNIAAAVDPEFRPLGSDGVASAALETRFSIRRPFVLYAGGCDPRKNLSGLIRAYAGLSDDLRVAHQLVLAGKMPADNVEQLRIEAREAGLGEEELIFTGTSATKSCWT
;
A
#
# COMPACT_ATOMS: atom_id res chain seq x y z
N MET A 1 10.74 -20.12 20.60
CA MET A 1 12.21 -20.09 20.81
C MET A 1 12.83 -21.49 20.74
N ASP A 2 12.01 -22.55 20.78
CA ASP A 2 12.45 -23.94 20.77
C ASP A 2 13.15 -24.39 19.47
N ALA A 3 12.79 -23.79 18.32
CA ALA A 3 13.40 -24.12 17.03
C ALA A 3 14.92 -23.81 16.94
N LEU A 4 15.43 -22.95 17.82
CA LEU A 4 16.83 -22.54 17.86
C LEU A 4 17.52 -22.87 19.20
N SER A 5 16.78 -23.50 20.15
CA SER A 5 17.28 -23.83 21.50
C SER A 5 17.96 -22.65 22.22
N LEU A 6 17.45 -21.43 22.04
CA LEU A 6 17.97 -20.23 22.71
C LEU A 6 17.24 -20.01 24.04
N ASP A 7 17.99 -19.68 25.08
CA ASP A 7 17.45 -19.22 26.35
C ASP A 7 16.70 -17.89 26.14
N PRO A 8 15.40 -17.79 26.48
CA PRO A 8 14.65 -16.54 26.40
C PRO A 8 15.31 -15.38 27.16
N ALA A 9 16.05 -15.66 28.24
CA ALA A 9 16.77 -14.64 29.00
C ALA A 9 17.89 -13.96 28.18
N CYS A 10 18.35 -14.61 27.10
CA CYS A 10 19.37 -14.10 26.19
C CYS A 10 18.79 -13.43 24.94
N VAL A 11 17.46 -13.31 24.82
CA VAL A 11 16.82 -12.67 23.66
C VAL A 11 16.16 -11.37 24.09
N THR A 12 16.62 -10.27 23.51
CA THR A 12 16.00 -8.95 23.64
C THR A 12 15.40 -8.53 22.30
N ASN A 13 14.15 -8.09 22.32
CA ASN A 13 13.52 -7.46 21.16
C ASN A 13 14.02 -6.02 21.03
N ILE A 14 14.69 -5.71 19.91
CA ILE A 14 15.02 -4.35 19.51
C ILE A 14 14.01 -3.92 18.45
N ALA A 15 12.91 -3.29 18.86
CA ALA A 15 11.89 -2.84 17.92
C ALA A 15 12.50 -2.05 16.76
N ALA A 16 11.94 -2.19 15.55
CA ALA A 16 12.44 -1.49 14.38
C ALA A 16 12.20 0.03 14.54
N ALA A 17 13.26 0.82 14.40
CA ALA A 17 13.16 2.27 14.28
C ALA A 17 12.75 2.65 12.84
N VAL A 18 12.23 3.87 12.68
CA VAL A 18 11.94 4.47 11.37
C VAL A 18 13.16 5.29 10.95
N ASP A 19 13.57 5.15 9.68
CA ASP A 19 14.69 5.94 9.13
C ASP A 19 14.32 7.45 9.11
N PRO A 20 15.23 8.37 9.50
CA PRO A 20 14.99 9.82 9.46
C PRO A 20 14.55 10.37 8.09
N GLU A 21 14.78 9.63 7.00
CA GLU A 21 14.26 9.99 5.68
C GLU A 21 12.71 10.03 5.64
N PHE A 22 12.03 9.23 6.47
CA PHE A 22 10.58 9.21 6.59
C PHE A 22 10.10 10.35 7.47
N ARG A 23 9.94 11.51 6.85
CA ARG A 23 9.39 12.72 7.46
C ARG A 23 8.36 13.35 6.53
N PRO A 24 7.41 14.14 7.05
CA PRO A 24 6.57 14.96 6.20
C PRO A 24 7.46 15.87 5.35
N LEU A 25 7.36 15.70 4.04
CA LEU A 25 7.81 16.72 3.11
C LEU A 25 6.76 17.84 3.16
N GLY A 26 7.19 19.09 3.28
CA GLY A 26 6.24 20.21 3.18
C GLY A 26 5.43 20.10 1.89
N SER A 27 4.19 20.55 1.90
CA SER A 27 3.32 20.49 0.72
C SER A 27 3.79 21.48 -0.35
N ASP A 28 4.85 21.14 -1.06
CA ASP A 28 5.15 21.75 -2.35
C ASP A 28 4.09 21.27 -3.34
N GLY A 29 2.96 21.98 -3.41
CA GLY A 29 1.76 21.54 -4.14
C GLY A 29 2.01 21.09 -5.60
N VAL A 30 3.11 21.53 -6.22
CA VAL A 30 3.57 21.08 -7.55
C VAL A 30 4.02 19.61 -7.55
N ALA A 31 4.76 19.14 -6.54
CA ALA A 31 5.19 17.74 -6.46
C ALA A 31 4.02 16.80 -6.13
N SER A 32 3.07 17.24 -5.29
CA SER A 32 1.83 16.49 -5.02
C SER A 32 1.00 16.31 -6.29
N ALA A 33 0.74 17.40 -7.03
CA ALA A 33 -0.05 17.36 -8.25
C ALA A 33 0.56 16.47 -9.34
N ALA A 34 1.89 16.44 -9.45
CA ALA A 34 2.60 15.56 -10.38
C ALA A 34 2.41 14.07 -10.02
N LEU A 35 2.47 13.71 -8.74
CA LEU A 35 2.23 12.34 -8.27
C LEU A 35 0.77 11.92 -8.44
N GLU A 36 -0.16 12.81 -8.11
CA GLU A 36 -1.60 12.61 -8.29
C GLU A 36 -1.93 12.32 -9.75
N THR A 37 -1.41 13.14 -10.66
CA THR A 37 -1.56 12.94 -12.11
C THR A 37 -0.94 11.62 -12.56
N ARG A 38 0.30 11.33 -12.14
CA ARG A 38 1.03 10.12 -12.55
C ARG A 38 0.30 8.84 -12.15
N PHE A 39 -0.30 8.82 -10.96
CA PHE A 39 -0.96 7.62 -10.43
C PHE A 39 -2.49 7.63 -10.59
N SER A 40 -3.06 8.65 -11.25
CA SER A 40 -4.51 8.82 -11.36
C SER A 40 -5.24 8.88 -10.01
N ILE A 41 -4.59 9.51 -9.02
CA ILE A 41 -5.19 9.85 -7.73
C ILE A 41 -5.89 11.19 -7.93
N ARG A 42 -7.22 11.21 -7.82
CA ARG A 42 -8.06 12.38 -8.12
C ARG A 42 -8.91 12.81 -6.93
N ARG A 43 -8.86 12.06 -5.84
CA ARG A 43 -9.68 12.22 -4.64
C ARG A 43 -8.82 11.90 -3.41
N PRO A 44 -9.25 12.29 -2.19
CA PRO A 44 -8.68 11.75 -0.96
C PRO A 44 -8.55 10.23 -1.03
N PHE A 45 -7.57 9.65 -0.34
CA PHE A 45 -7.30 8.22 -0.50
C PHE A 45 -6.94 7.52 0.80
N VAL A 46 -7.19 6.22 0.81
CA VAL A 46 -6.68 5.27 1.80
C VAL A 46 -5.42 4.63 1.21
N LEU A 47 -4.29 4.78 1.89
CA LEU A 47 -3.01 4.24 1.43
C LEU A 47 -2.69 2.91 2.11
N TYR A 48 -2.35 1.93 1.29
CA TYR A 48 -1.59 0.76 1.70
C TYR A 48 -0.16 0.89 1.16
N ALA A 49 0.85 0.67 2.01
CA ALA A 49 2.26 0.64 1.61
C ALA A 49 2.88 -0.72 1.97
N GLY A 50 3.25 -1.53 0.97
CA GLY A 50 3.84 -2.85 1.17
C GLY A 50 3.83 -3.74 -0.07
N GLY A 51 4.39 -4.95 0.06
CA GLY A 51 4.34 -5.98 -0.99
C GLY A 51 3.07 -6.84 -0.92
N CYS A 52 2.75 -7.58 -1.98
CA CYS A 52 1.55 -8.41 -2.07
C CYS A 52 1.69 -9.85 -1.51
N ASP A 53 2.56 -10.04 -0.51
CA ASP A 53 2.69 -11.34 0.15
C ASP A 53 1.38 -11.74 0.86
N PRO A 54 0.94 -13.01 0.84
CA PRO A 54 -0.34 -13.43 1.43
C PRO A 54 -0.56 -12.99 2.88
N ARG A 55 0.50 -12.85 3.68
CA ARG A 55 0.41 -12.40 5.07
C ARG A 55 -0.05 -10.94 5.21
N LYS A 56 -0.08 -10.18 4.12
CA LYS A 56 -0.55 -8.79 4.08
C LYS A 56 -2.06 -8.67 3.84
N ASN A 57 -2.74 -9.77 3.51
CA ASN A 57 -4.21 -9.85 3.40
C ASN A 57 -4.85 -8.75 2.52
N LEU A 58 -4.30 -8.51 1.33
CA LEU A 58 -4.83 -7.51 0.39
C LEU A 58 -6.27 -7.82 -0.04
N SER A 59 -6.62 -9.09 -0.21
CA SER A 59 -7.99 -9.53 -0.49
C SER A 59 -8.96 -9.14 0.64
N GLY A 60 -8.52 -9.20 1.90
CA GLY A 60 -9.30 -8.72 3.04
C GLY A 60 -9.47 -7.20 3.01
N LEU A 61 -8.41 -6.46 2.69
CA LEU A 61 -8.46 -5.01 2.56
C LEU A 61 -9.43 -4.55 1.46
N ILE A 62 -9.38 -5.18 0.29
CA ILE A 62 -10.28 -4.86 -0.84
C ILE A 62 -11.73 -5.10 -0.42
N ARG A 63 -12.04 -6.25 0.19
CA ARG A 63 -13.39 -6.56 0.67
C ARG A 63 -13.86 -5.61 1.77
N ALA A 64 -12.97 -5.21 2.68
CA ALA A 64 -13.31 -4.25 3.72
C ALA A 64 -13.62 -2.87 3.12
N TYR A 65 -12.84 -2.43 2.13
CA TYR A 65 -13.09 -1.19 1.41
C TYR A 65 -14.41 -1.24 0.61
N ALA A 66 -14.69 -2.37 -0.04
CA ALA A 66 -15.95 -2.63 -0.75
C ALA A 66 -17.18 -2.47 0.15
N GLY A 67 -17.06 -2.87 1.42
CA GLY A 67 -18.13 -2.81 2.39
C GLY A 67 -18.37 -1.42 3.00
N LEU A 68 -17.60 -0.40 2.62
CA LEU A 68 -17.86 0.98 3.03
C LEU A 68 -19.12 1.51 2.33
N SER A 69 -19.77 2.50 2.96
CA SER A 69 -20.91 3.21 2.36
C SER A 69 -20.51 3.86 1.03
N ASP A 70 -21.44 3.93 0.08
CA ASP A 70 -21.20 4.52 -1.24
C ASP A 70 -20.63 5.94 -1.16
N ASP A 71 -21.12 6.77 -0.23
CA ASP A 71 -20.60 8.14 -0.02
C ASP A 71 -19.09 8.15 0.26
N LEU A 72 -18.60 7.21 1.06
CA LEU A 72 -17.18 7.09 1.39
C LEU A 72 -16.38 6.58 0.20
N ARG A 73 -16.91 5.59 -0.53
CA ARG A 73 -16.26 5.02 -1.72
C ARG A 73 -16.22 5.97 -2.91
N VAL A 74 -17.22 6.84 -3.05
CA VAL A 74 -17.25 7.91 -4.04
C VAL A 74 -16.26 9.02 -3.66
N ALA A 75 -16.19 9.37 -2.37
CA ALA A 75 -15.31 10.42 -1.89
C ALA A 75 -13.82 10.02 -1.84
N HIS A 76 -13.50 8.72 -1.79
CA HIS A 76 -12.14 8.23 -1.61
C HIS A 76 -11.69 7.24 -2.68
N GLN A 77 -10.38 7.07 -2.82
CA GLN A 77 -9.76 5.98 -3.57
C GLN A 77 -8.95 5.08 -2.64
N LEU A 78 -8.85 3.78 -2.95
CA LEU A 78 -7.91 2.86 -2.33
C LEU A 78 -6.63 2.81 -3.17
N VAL A 79 -5.50 3.19 -2.58
CA VAL A 79 -4.19 3.22 -3.25
C VAL A 79 -3.31 2.13 -2.66
N LEU A 80 -2.92 1.16 -3.49
CA LEU A 80 -1.98 0.09 -3.14
C LEU A 80 -0.59 0.45 -3.69
N ALA A 81 0.30 0.86 -2.79
CA ALA A 81 1.67 1.24 -3.10
C ALA A 81 2.66 0.14 -2.72
N GLY A 82 3.53 -0.21 -3.68
CA GLY A 82 4.61 -1.18 -3.49
C GLY A 82 4.79 -2.11 -4.68
N LYS A 83 5.83 -2.94 -4.61
CA LYS A 83 6.15 -3.89 -5.68
C LYS A 83 5.17 -5.06 -5.63
N MET A 84 4.40 -5.22 -6.70
CA MET A 84 3.46 -6.32 -6.89
C MET A 84 3.68 -6.92 -8.29
N PRO A 85 3.86 -8.25 -8.42
CA PRO A 85 3.88 -8.93 -9.72
C PRO A 85 2.58 -8.70 -10.49
N ALA A 86 2.65 -8.74 -11.82
CA ALA A 86 1.49 -8.50 -12.70
C ALA A 86 0.32 -9.44 -12.37
N ASP A 87 0.60 -10.74 -12.18
CA ASP A 87 -0.40 -11.76 -11.85
C ASP A 87 -1.14 -11.44 -10.55
N ASN A 88 -0.43 -10.92 -9.54
CA ASN A 88 -1.06 -10.49 -8.28
C ASN A 88 -1.95 -9.27 -8.50
N VAL A 89 -1.52 -8.30 -9.30
CA VAL A 89 -2.34 -7.12 -9.62
C VAL A 89 -3.59 -7.52 -10.38
N GLU A 90 -3.49 -8.43 -11.34
CA GLU A 90 -4.63 -8.94 -12.10
C GLU A 90 -5.62 -9.67 -11.18
N GLN A 91 -5.13 -10.56 -10.32
CA GLN A 91 -5.95 -11.27 -9.35
C GLN A 91 -6.69 -10.30 -8.40
N LEU A 92 -5.99 -9.30 -7.87
CA LEU A 92 -6.59 -8.30 -6.99
C LEU A 92 -7.62 -7.42 -7.72
N ARG A 93 -7.42 -7.13 -9.02
CA ARG A 93 -8.43 -6.44 -9.84
C ARG A 93 -9.68 -7.29 -10.06
N ILE A 94 -9.52 -8.60 -10.25
CA ILE A 94 -10.66 -9.53 -10.34
C ILE A 94 -11.44 -9.50 -9.03
N GLU A 95 -10.77 -9.68 -7.90
CA GLU A 95 -11.40 -9.66 -6.57
C GLU A 95 -12.11 -8.32 -6.27
N ALA A 96 -11.52 -7.20 -6.68
CA ALA A 96 -12.14 -5.88 -6.53
C ALA A 96 -13.44 -5.76 -7.34
N ARG A 97 -13.44 -6.22 -8.60
CA ARG A 97 -14.65 -6.23 -9.43
C ARG A 97 -15.72 -7.16 -8.86
N GLU A 98 -15.34 -8.34 -8.38
CA GLU A 98 -16.26 -9.28 -7.74
C GLU A 98 -16.85 -8.70 -6.45
N ALA A 99 -16.09 -7.87 -5.73
CA ALA A 99 -16.56 -7.13 -4.57
C ALA A 99 -17.37 -5.86 -4.91
N GLY A 100 -17.53 -5.51 -6.19
CA GLY A 100 -18.33 -4.37 -6.64
C GLY A 100 -17.61 -3.02 -6.66
N LEU A 101 -16.27 -3.01 -6.67
CA LEU A 101 -15.49 -1.80 -6.87
C LEU A 101 -15.37 -1.48 -8.36
N GLY A 102 -15.53 -0.20 -8.70
CA GLY A 102 -15.17 0.35 -10.00
C GLY A 102 -13.67 0.47 -10.21
N GLU A 103 -13.25 0.60 -11.46
CA GLU A 103 -11.83 0.66 -11.82
C GLU A 103 -11.10 1.90 -11.27
N GLU A 104 -11.83 2.99 -11.01
CA GLU A 104 -11.26 4.20 -10.44
C GLU A 104 -11.14 4.18 -8.92
N GLU A 105 -11.83 3.24 -8.24
CA GLU A 105 -11.80 3.11 -6.79
C GLU A 105 -10.51 2.44 -6.30
N LEU A 106 -9.85 1.63 -7.13
CA LEU A 106 -8.64 0.88 -6.77
C LEU A 106 -7.45 1.25 -7.67
N ILE A 107 -6.45 1.89 -7.09
CA ILE A 107 -5.24 2.36 -7.76
C ILE A 107 -4.04 1.51 -7.34
N PHE A 108 -3.24 1.09 -8.31
CA PHE A 108 -1.94 0.46 -8.09
C PHE A 108 -0.84 1.40 -8.57
N THR A 109 0.08 1.80 -7.69
CA THR A 109 1.16 2.73 -8.08
C THR A 109 2.29 2.02 -8.86
N GLY A 110 2.29 0.69 -8.87
CA GLY A 110 3.40 -0.11 -9.38
C GLY A 110 4.68 0.09 -8.56
N THR A 111 5.80 -0.33 -9.12
CA THR A 111 7.11 -0.18 -8.46
C THR A 111 7.44 1.29 -8.26
N SER A 112 7.69 1.69 -7.01
CA SER A 112 8.54 2.84 -6.73
C SER A 112 9.95 2.50 -7.21
N ALA A 113 10.25 2.81 -8.47
CA ALA A 113 11.61 2.79 -8.98
C ALA A 113 12.36 3.93 -8.30
N THR A 114 12.90 3.67 -7.11
CA THR A 114 13.95 4.47 -6.50
C THR A 114 15.07 3.55 -6.09
N LYS A 115 15.93 3.26 -7.07
CA LYS A 115 17.36 3.03 -6.86
C LYS A 115 18.10 3.71 -8.01
N SER A 116 18.21 5.03 -7.95
CA SER A 116 19.14 5.77 -8.79
C SER A 116 19.66 7.00 -8.04
N CYS A 117 20.38 6.76 -6.95
CA CYS A 117 21.47 7.62 -6.48
C CYS A 117 22.21 6.90 -5.35
N TRP A 118 23.05 5.93 -5.72
CA TRP A 118 24.21 5.53 -4.92
C TRP A 118 25.34 5.24 -5.90
N THR A 119 25.93 6.34 -6.38
CA THR A 119 27.33 6.63 -6.73
C THR A 119 27.32 7.81 -7.68
#